data_AF-A0A0F8Z1F2-F1
#
_entry.id   AF-A0A0F8Z1F2-F1
#
_cell.length_a   1.000
_cell.length_b   1.000
_cell.length_c   1.000
_cell.angle_alpha   90.00
_cell.angle_beta   90.00
_cell.angle_gamma   90.00
#
_symmetry.space_group_name_H-M   'P 1'
#
loop_
_entity.id
_entity.type
_entity.pdbx_description
1 polymer ?
#
loop_
_entity_poly.entity_id
_entity_poly.type
_entity_poly.pdbx_seq_one_letter_code
_entity_poly.pdbx_strand_id
1 'polypeptide(L)' 'MGIAEAKAKYTRKTANAAGSWDAAKGRMKQNWGEGLRRFGTPPGPRRTAAYAAGIDAATYKAGDPEKWARNWAAKMAE' A
#
# COMPACT_ATOMS: atom_id res chain seq x y z
N MET A 1 -7.44 10.73 23.42
CA MET A 1 -8.10 9.90 22.40
C MET A 1 -8.14 8.47 22.93
N GLY A 2 -9.33 7.92 23.18
CA GLY A 2 -9.46 6.53 23.65
C GLY A 2 -9.13 5.52 22.55
N ILE A 3 -8.83 4.26 22.90
CA ILE A 3 -8.58 3.17 21.92
C ILE A 3 -9.73 3.05 20.92
N ALA A 4 -10.98 3.21 21.36
CA ALA A 4 -12.15 3.16 20.49
C ALA A 4 -12.15 4.27 19.42
N GLU A 5 -11.84 5.52 19.80
CA GLU A 5 -11.73 6.64 18.86
C GLU A 5 -10.56 6.45 17.89
N ALA A 6 -9.42 5.97 18.39
CA ALA A 6 -8.24 5.73 17.57
C ALA A 6 -8.47 4.58 16.57
N LYS A 7 -9.19 3.54 16.99
CA LYS A 7 -9.64 2.44 16.12
C LYS A 7 -10.60 2.93 15.04
N ALA A 8 -11.59 3.74 15.40
CA ALA A 8 -12.49 4.35 14.41
C ALA A 8 -11.74 5.23 13.40
N LYS A 9 -10.74 6.00 13.85
CA LYS A 9 -9.86 6.77 12.97
C LYS A 9 -9.02 5.88 12.07
N TYR A 10 -8.48 4.78 12.58
CA TYR A 10 -7.73 3.80 11.80
C TYR A 10 -8.61 3.19 10.70
N THR A 11 -9.81 2.71 11.06
CA THR A 11 -10.79 2.16 10.11
C THR A 11 -11.04 3.13 8.95
N ARG A 12 -11.37 4.39 9.23
CA ARG A 12 -11.59 5.42 8.20
C ARG A 12 -10.37 5.62 7.31
N LYS A 13 -9.17 5.68 7.90
CA LYS A 13 -7.93 5.85 7.14
C LYS A 13 -7.66 4.67 6.20
N THR A 14 -7.93 3.44 6.66
CA THR A 14 -7.74 2.25 5.82
C THR A 14 -8.75 2.20 4.67
N ALA A 15 -10.00 2.60 4.91
CA ALA A 15 -11.02 2.69 3.86
C ALA A 15 -10.62 3.73 2.79
N ASN A 16 -10.17 4.91 3.22
CA ASN A 16 -9.73 5.96 2.30
C ASN A 16 -8.44 5.59 1.53
N ALA A 17 -7.59 4.74 2.09
CA ALA A 17 -6.36 4.28 1.45
C ALA A 17 -6.64 3.36 0.25
N ALA A 18 -7.80 2.71 0.16
CA ALA A 18 -8.18 1.91 -1.01
C ALA A 18 -8.24 2.75 -2.29
N GLY A 19 -8.93 3.90 -2.26
CA GLY A 19 -8.98 4.80 -3.42
C GLY A 19 -7.60 5.38 -3.76
N SER A 20 -6.77 5.64 -2.75
CA SER A 20 -5.39 6.09 -2.96
C SER A 20 -4.51 5.00 -3.60
N TRP A 21 -4.74 3.72 -3.26
CA TRP A 21 -4.04 2.59 -3.86
C TRP A 21 -4.33 2.47 -5.35
N ASP A 22 -5.60 2.53 -5.74
CA ASP A 22 -5.98 2.44 -7.16
C ASP A 22 -5.40 3.61 -7.97
N ALA A 23 -5.46 4.83 -7.43
CA ALA A 23 -4.82 6.00 -8.03
C ALA A 23 -3.28 5.92 -8.05
N ALA A 24 -2.66 5.11 -7.19
CA ALA A 24 -1.20 4.91 -7.15
C ALA A 24 -0.71 3.87 -8.16
N LYS A 25 -1.55 2.92 -8.59
CA LYS A 25 -1.17 1.87 -9.56
C LYS A 25 -0.51 2.42 -10.82
N GLY A 26 -1.08 3.50 -11.39
CA GLY A 26 -0.49 4.18 -12.56
C GLY A 26 0.92 4.71 -12.30
N ARG A 27 1.10 5.40 -11.17
CA ARG A 27 2.39 5.93 -10.73
C ARG A 27 3.43 4.84 -10.47
N MET A 28 3.02 3.71 -9.90
CA MET A 28 3.92 2.56 -9.67
C MET A 28 4.50 2.02 -10.98
N LYS A 29 3.64 1.82 -12.01
CA LYS A 29 4.08 1.36 -13.33
C LYS A 29 5.08 2.31 -13.98
N GLN A 30 4.83 3.61 -13.91
CA GLN A 30 5.71 4.65 -14.45
C GLN A 30 7.06 4.70 -13.71
N ASN A 31 7.00 4.81 -12.37
CA ASN A 31 8.18 5.00 -11.53
C ASN A 31 9.11 3.79 -11.57
N TRP A 32 8.59 2.57 -11.72
CA TRP A 32 9.42 1.38 -11.85
C TRP A 32 10.31 1.44 -13.09
N GLY A 33 9.73 1.76 -14.25
CA GLY A 33 10.48 1.88 -15.49
C GLY A 33 11.49 3.03 -15.47
N GLU A 34 11.11 4.16 -14.89
CA GLU A 34 11.99 5.32 -14.71
C GLU A 34 13.15 5.02 -13.75
N GLY A 35 12.87 4.43 -12.59
CA GLY A 35 13.88 4.05 -11.60
C GLY A 35 14.91 3.08 -12.18
N LEU A 36 14.46 2.08 -12.93
CA LEU A 36 15.36 1.12 -13.59
C LEU A 36 16.29 1.77 -14.63
N ARG A 37 15.81 2.75 -15.41
CA ARG A 37 16.67 3.54 -16.30
C ARG A 37 17.73 4.33 -15.53
N ARG A 38 17.39 4.86 -14.36
CA ARG A 38 18.34 5.59 -13.50
C ARG A 38 19.50 4.71 -13.03
N PHE A 39 19.28 3.40 -12.90
CA PHE A 39 20.32 2.41 -12.60
C PHE A 39 20.99 1.82 -13.86
N GLY A 40 20.83 2.44 -15.02
CA GLY A 40 21.44 1.99 -16.28
C GLY A 40 20.85 0.68 -16.83
N THR A 41 19.74 0.20 -16.27
CA THR A 41 19.14 -1.09 -16.65
C THR A 41 17.73 -0.87 -17.19
N PRO A 42 17.55 -0.55 -18.48
CA PRO A 42 16.20 -0.39 -19.03
C PRO A 42 15.46 -1.75 -19.00
N PRO A 43 14.23 -1.81 -18.47
CA PRO A 43 13.46 -3.04 -18.49
C PRO A 43 13.02 -3.36 -19.93
N GLY A 44 13.33 -4.58 -20.38
CA GLY A 44 12.81 -5.09 -21.64
C GLY A 44 11.28 -5.20 -21.63
N PRO A 45 10.62 -5.20 -22.81
CA PRO A 45 9.17 -5.12 -22.93
C PRO A 45 8.42 -6.23 -22.17
N ARG A 46 8.98 -7.45 -22.14
CA ARG A 46 8.41 -8.57 -21.38
C ARG A 46 8.35 -8.31 -19.89
N ARG A 47 9.40 -7.73 -19.29
CA ARG A 47 9.46 -7.43 -17.86
C ARG A 47 8.51 -6.28 -17.50
N THR A 48 8.42 -5.28 -18.38
CA THR A 48 7.48 -4.17 -18.23
C THR A 48 6.03 -4.65 -18.25
N ALA A 49 5.66 -5.52 -19.20
CA ALA A 49 4.33 -6.10 -19.26
C ALA A 49 4.01 -6.95 -18.03
N ALA A 50 4.95 -7.80 -17.58
CA ALA A 50 4.78 -8.62 -16.40
C ALA A 50 4.60 -7.78 -15.11
N TYR A 51 5.38 -6.71 -14.95
CA TYR A 51 5.25 -5.80 -13.82
C TYR A 51 3.89 -5.09 -13.83
N ALA A 52 3.48 -4.55 -14.99
CA ALA A 52 2.19 -3.90 -15.14
C ALA A 52 1.02 -4.84 -14.80
N ALA A 53 1.05 -6.07 -15.33
CA ALA A 53 0.06 -7.10 -15.02
C ALA A 53 0.02 -7.46 -13.53
N GLY A 54 1.19 -7.54 -12.87
CA GLY A 54 1.27 -7.75 -11.43
C GLY A 54 0.62 -6.63 -10.62
N ILE A 55 0.85 -5.37 -11.01
CA ILE A 55 0.21 -4.21 -10.37
C ILE A 55 -1.31 -4.19 -10.60
N ASP A 56 -1.76 -4.58 -11.80
CA ASP A 56 -3.19 -4.65 -12.10
C ASP A 56 -3.91 -5.73 -11.28
N ALA A 57 -3.30 -6.92 -11.18
CA ALA A 57 -3.81 -8.03 -10.38
C ALA A 57 -3.74 -7.78 -8.87
N ALA A 58 -2.89 -6.86 -8.41
CA ALA A 58 -2.70 -6.60 -6.99
C ALA A 58 -3.93 -5.90 -6.37
N THR A 59 -4.41 -6.46 -5.27
CA THR A 59 -5.56 -5.93 -4.51
C THR A 59 -5.11 -5.20 -3.26
N TYR A 60 -5.74 -4.07 -2.94
CA TYR A 60 -5.54 -3.42 -1.66
C TYR A 60 -6.06 -4.32 -0.52
N LYS A 61 -5.20 -4.58 0.47
CA LYS A 61 -5.62 -5.25 1.71
C LYS A 61 -5.80 -4.19 2.79
N ALA A 62 -7.05 -3.98 3.20
CA ALA A 62 -7.36 -3.07 4.29
C ALA A 62 -6.64 -3.50 5.57
N GLY A 63 -6.20 -2.51 6.35
CA GLY A 63 -5.62 -2.76 7.67
C GLY A 63 -6.70 -3.29 8.63
N ASP A 64 -6.32 -4.23 9.49
CA ASP A 64 -7.18 -4.82 10.51
C ASP A 64 -7.18 -3.91 11.77
N PRO A 65 -8.30 -3.23 12.09
CA PRO A 65 -8.37 -2.34 13.23
C PRO A 65 -8.26 -3.07 14.58
N GLU A 66 -8.69 -4.33 14.67
CA GLU A 66 -8.59 -5.13 15.89
C GLU A 66 -7.15 -5.52 16.16
N LYS A 67 -6.46 -6.00 15.13
CA LYS A 67 -5.04 -6.32 15.23
C LYS A 67 -4.23 -5.09 15.60
N TRP A 68 -4.53 -3.95 14.99
CA TRP A 68 -3.90 -2.68 15.33
C TRP A 68 -4.11 -2.32 16.81
N ALA A 69 -5.36 -2.38 17.29
CA ALA A 69 -5.69 -2.04 18.68
C ALA A 69 -4.98 -2.96 19.69
N ARG A 70 -4.94 -4.28 19.43
CA ARG A 70 -4.23 -5.25 20.29
C ARG A 70 -2.74 -4.94 20.38
N ASN A 71 -2.09 -4.69 19.25
CA ASN A 71 -0.65 -4.38 19.21
C ASN A 71 -0.34 -3.04 19.86
N TRP A 72 -1.22 -2.04 19.71
CA TRP A 72 -1.07 -0.74 20.36
C TRP A 72 -1.15 -0.89 21.88
N ALA A 73 -2.16 -1.59 22.39
CA ALA A 73 -2.29 -1.84 23.83
C ALA A 73 -1.08 -2.59 24.40
N ALA A 74 -0.60 -3.64 23.70
CA ALA A 74 0.60 -4.37 24.09
C ALA A 74 1.85 -3.47 24.14
N LYS A 75 1.98 -2.52 23.21
CA LYS A 75 3.10 -1.58 23.17
C LYS A 75 3.06 -0.50 24.25
N MET A 76 1.87 -0.10 24.70
CA MET A 76 1.72 0.87 25.78
C MET A 76 1.86 0.24 27.18
N ALA A 77 1.89 -1.09 27.25
CA ALA A 77 2.10 -1.86 28.48
C ALA A 77 3.57 -2.31 28.67
N GLU A 78 4.45 -1.96 27.74
CA GLU A 78 5.91 -2.11 27.82
C GLU A 78 6.53 -0.92 28.57
#